data_AF-A0A846I872-F1
#
_entry.id   AF-A0A846I872-F1
#
_cell.length_a   1.000
_cell.length_b   1.000
_cell.length_c   1.000
_cell.angle_alpha   90.00
_cell.angle_beta   90.00
_cell.angle_gamma   90.00
#
_symmetry.space_group_name_H-M   'P 1'
#
loop_
_entity.id
_entity.type
_entity.pdbx_description
1 polymer ?
#
loop_
_entity_poly.entity_id
_entity_poly.type
_entity_poly.pdbx_seq_one_letter_code
_entity_poly.pdbx_strand_id
1 'polypeptide(L)'
;MLGDNIRRIRKSQKISINKLASMSRISLGYLSDIENNNAKNPTMDKLQAIADALGVQVSDLLSDKEKLEIITDSAKKIHNIAKEATRKYGIEEVNQSEKQENKIKTLAAHFEGEEFTDEDVEDIENFIKFIISKKKK
;
A
#
# COMPACT_ATOMS: atom_id res chain seq x y z
N MET A 1 14.72 9.87 -6.78
CA MET A 1 14.70 9.01 -5.57
C MET A 1 15.00 9.88 -4.34
N LEU A 2 14.86 9.36 -3.13
CA LEU A 2 15.09 10.08 -1.87
C LEU A 2 16.40 10.88 -1.87
N GLY A 3 17.51 10.25 -2.25
CA GLY A 3 18.82 10.88 -2.29
C GLY A 3 18.89 12.08 -3.23
N ASP A 4 18.28 11.94 -4.41
CA ASP A 4 18.23 13.01 -5.42
C ASP A 4 17.43 14.21 -4.91
N ASN A 5 16.33 13.97 -4.19
CA ASN A 5 15.50 15.03 -3.61
C ASN A 5 16.23 15.80 -2.52
N ILE A 6 16.89 15.08 -1.59
CA ILE A 6 17.71 15.70 -0.54
C ILE A 6 18.79 16.57 -1.18
N ARG A 7 19.53 16.02 -2.15
CA ARG A 7 20.58 16.74 -2.89
C ARG A 7 20.04 17.97 -3.59
N ARG A 8 18.88 17.86 -4.26
CA ARG A 8 18.23 18.96 -4.99
C ARG A 8 17.84 20.10 -4.05
N ILE A 9 17.16 19.81 -2.94
CA ILE A 9 16.73 20.80 -1.95
C ILE A 9 17.95 21.44 -1.28
N ARG A 10 18.95 20.64 -0.89
CA ARG A 10 20.20 21.14 -0.32
C ARG A 10 20.90 22.12 -1.28
N LYS A 11 21.02 21.76 -2.56
CA LYS A 11 21.66 22.60 -3.58
C LYS A 11 20.87 23.87 -3.88
N SER A 12 19.52 23.83 -3.87
CA SER A 12 18.72 25.05 -4.08
C SER A 12 18.90 26.06 -2.94
N GLN A 13 19.19 25.58 -1.72
CA GLN A 13 19.53 26.40 -0.56
C GLN A 13 21.02 26.80 -0.49
N LYS A 14 21.84 26.39 -1.47
CA LYS A 14 23.28 26.68 -1.56
C LYS A 14 24.11 26.23 -0.34
N ILE A 15 23.68 25.17 0.36
CA ILE A 15 24.44 24.61 1.49
C ILE A 15 25.26 23.39 1.05
N SER A 16 26.46 23.22 1.64
CA SER A 16 27.32 22.07 1.37
C SER A 16 26.81 20.80 2.07
N ILE A 17 27.25 19.63 1.60
CA ILE A 17 26.90 18.37 2.26
C ILE A 17 27.44 18.29 3.70
N ASN A 18 28.64 18.86 3.95
CA ASN A 18 29.22 18.97 5.29
C ASN A 18 28.36 19.85 6.21
N LYS A 19 27.81 20.94 5.66
CA LYS A 19 26.93 21.83 6.42
C LYS A 19 25.62 21.12 6.80
N LEU A 20 25.00 20.41 5.84
CA LEU A 20 23.79 19.63 6.11
C LEU A 20 24.05 18.50 7.13
N ALA A 21 25.18 17.79 7.02
CA ALA A 21 25.58 16.76 7.96
C ALA A 21 25.69 17.31 9.40
N SER A 22 26.34 18.48 9.56
CA SER A 22 26.45 19.16 10.85
C SER A 22 25.09 19.60 11.41
N MET A 23 24.21 20.16 10.56
CA MET A 23 22.89 20.65 10.98
C MET A 23 21.93 19.50 11.36
N SER A 24 21.93 18.41 10.60
CA SER A 24 21.08 17.23 10.84
C SER A 24 21.67 16.26 11.86
N ARG A 25 22.90 16.49 12.34
CA ARG A 25 23.67 15.57 13.21
C ARG A 25 23.79 14.16 12.61
N ILE A 26 23.86 14.07 11.29
CA ILE A 26 24.08 12.84 10.55
C ILE A 26 25.54 12.81 10.08
N SER A 27 26.17 11.64 10.13
CA SER A 27 27.55 11.50 9.64
C SER A 27 27.64 11.84 8.16
N LEU A 28 28.70 12.56 7.78
CA LEU A 28 28.93 12.98 6.39
C LEU A 28 28.91 11.79 5.42
N GLY A 29 29.54 10.67 5.80
CA GLY A 29 29.55 9.44 5.01
C GLY A 29 28.14 8.90 4.76
N TYR A 30 27.33 8.79 5.82
CA TYR A 30 25.96 8.28 5.68
C TYR A 30 25.06 9.22 4.87
N LEU A 31 25.19 10.54 5.05
CA LEU A 31 24.46 11.51 4.25
C LEU A 31 24.88 11.45 2.77
N SER A 32 26.17 11.23 2.50
CA SER A 32 26.68 10.99 1.14
C SER A 32 26.07 9.71 0.55
N ASP A 33 26.02 8.62 1.32
CA ASP A 33 25.40 7.37 0.87
C ASP A 33 23.91 7.56 0.58
N ILE A 34 23.19 8.35 1.39
CA ILE A 34 21.79 8.70 1.11
C ILE A 34 21.70 9.47 -0.20
N GLU A 35 22.44 10.57 -0.37
CA GLU A 35 22.37 11.40 -1.58
C GLU A 35 22.78 10.64 -2.85
N ASN A 36 23.59 9.59 -2.72
CA ASN A 36 23.98 8.71 -3.81
C ASN A 36 23.04 7.49 -3.99
N ASN A 37 21.95 7.41 -3.23
CA ASN A 37 20.99 6.30 -3.24
C ASN A 37 21.62 4.93 -2.89
N ASN A 38 22.74 4.93 -2.14
CA ASN A 38 23.43 3.73 -1.66
C ASN A 38 22.97 3.30 -0.25
N ALA A 39 22.42 4.24 0.53
CA ALA A 39 21.93 3.94 1.87
C ALA A 39 20.63 3.11 1.79
N LYS A 40 20.61 1.96 2.46
CA LYS A 40 19.41 1.14 2.60
C LYS A 40 18.54 1.71 3.74
N ASN A 41 17.32 2.13 3.39
CA ASN A 41 16.20 2.53 4.26
C ASN A 41 16.60 3.37 5.49
N PRO A 42 16.79 4.69 5.34
CA PRO A 42 16.94 5.60 6.47
C PRO A 42 15.76 5.49 7.43
N THR A 43 16.03 5.51 8.74
CA THR A 43 14.96 5.52 9.74
C THR A 43 14.18 6.83 9.67
N MET A 44 12.93 6.81 10.15
CA MET A 44 12.11 8.02 10.21
C MET A 44 12.78 9.15 10.99
N ASP A 45 13.46 8.86 12.10
CA ASP A 45 14.19 9.86 12.88
C ASP A 45 15.28 10.56 12.07
N LYS A 46 16.00 9.81 11.21
CA LYS A 46 17.03 10.39 10.33
C LYS A 46 16.41 11.22 9.23
N LEU A 47 15.31 10.76 8.64
CA LEU A 47 14.57 11.53 7.64
C LEU A 47 14.04 12.84 8.24
N GLN A 48 13.52 12.80 9.47
CA GLN A 48 13.05 13.97 10.20
C GLN A 48 14.20 14.94 10.47
N ALA A 49 15.34 14.46 10.97
CA ALA A 49 16.50 15.31 11.21
C ALA A 49 17.02 16.01 9.94
N ILE A 50 16.96 15.35 8.78
CA ILE A 50 17.32 15.95 7.48
C ILE A 50 16.27 16.99 7.08
N ALA A 51 14.99 16.66 7.19
CA ALA A 51 13.88 17.55 6.84
C ALA A 51 13.91 18.83 7.69
N ASP A 52 14.09 18.70 9.01
CA ASP A 52 14.21 19.80 9.96
C ASP A 52 15.42 20.69 9.61
N ALA A 53 16.58 20.09 9.33
CA ALA A 53 17.77 20.82 8.93
C ALA A 53 17.61 21.57 7.60
N LEU A 54 16.76 21.07 6.70
CA LEU A 54 16.42 21.71 5.43
C LEU A 54 15.19 22.64 5.53
N GLY A 55 14.48 22.65 6.66
CA GLY A 55 13.24 23.42 6.83
C GLY A 55 12.11 22.99 5.91
N VAL A 56 12.00 21.70 5.60
CA VAL A 56 10.97 21.10 4.74
C VAL A 56 10.24 19.98 5.45
N GLN A 57 9.15 19.46 4.86
CA GLN A 57 8.49 18.27 5.39
C GLN A 57 9.20 17.00 4.89
N VAL A 58 9.12 15.91 5.66
CA VAL A 58 9.67 14.60 5.23
C VAL A 58 9.06 14.16 3.90
N SER A 59 7.78 14.48 3.65
CA SER A 59 7.09 14.21 2.38
C SER A 59 7.75 14.87 1.17
N ASP A 60 8.47 15.98 1.35
CA ASP A 60 9.16 16.70 0.28
C ASP A 60 10.48 16.01 -0.11
N LEU A 61 11.01 15.18 0.78
CA LEU A 61 12.20 14.35 0.53
C LEU A 61 11.83 13.10 -0.29
N LEU A 62 10.60 12.62 -0.18
CA LEU A 62 10.15 11.35 -0.75
C LEU A 62 9.51 11.53 -2.13
N SER A 63 9.79 10.62 -3.05
CA SER A 63 9.03 10.46 -4.30
C SER A 63 7.67 9.80 -4.05
N ASP A 64 6.75 9.93 -4.99
CA ASP A 64 5.42 9.31 -4.87
C ASP A 64 5.51 7.78 -4.80
N LYS A 65 6.50 7.19 -5.47
CA LYS A 65 6.81 5.76 -5.36
C LYS A 65 7.20 5.38 -3.92
N GLU A 66 8.10 6.14 -3.29
CA GLU A 66 8.55 5.88 -1.92
C GLU A 66 7.43 6.10 -0.90
N LYS A 67 6.58 7.12 -1.09
CA LYS A 67 5.38 7.33 -0.27
C LYS A 67 4.43 6.12 -0.37
N LEU A 68 4.19 5.64 -1.58
CA LEU A 68 3.32 4.49 -1.82
C LEU A 68 3.87 3.21 -1.18
N GLU A 69 5.19 2.99 -1.25
CA GLU A 69 5.86 1.85 -0.62
C GLU A 69 5.68 1.87 0.90
N ILE A 70 5.91 3.02 1.55
CA ILE A 70 5.72 3.20 3.00
C ILE A 70 4.27 2.91 3.41
N ILE A 71 3.28 3.44 2.66
CA ILE A 71 1.86 3.21 2.92
C ILE A 71 1.54 1.72 2.81
N THR A 72 2.03 1.08 1.76
CA THR A 72 1.77 -0.34 1.48
C THR A 72 2.35 -1.23 2.57
N ASP A 73 3.58 -0.96 3.02
CA ASP A 73 4.22 -1.72 4.09
C ASP A 73 3.54 -1.51 5.44
N SER A 74 3.10 -0.28 5.73
CA SER A 74 2.33 0.03 6.93
C SER A 74 0.98 -0.69 6.92
N ALA A 75 0.27 -0.68 5.79
CA ALA A 75 -1.00 -1.38 5.62
C ALA A 75 -0.84 -2.90 5.82
N LYS A 76 0.22 -3.52 5.28
CA LYS A 76 0.53 -4.94 5.50
C LYS A 76 0.76 -5.26 6.97
N LYS A 77 1.52 -4.42 7.68
CA LYS A 77 1.76 -4.60 9.13
C LYS A 77 0.46 -4.51 9.92
N ILE A 78 -0.36 -3.48 9.64
CA ILE A 78 -1.67 -3.31 10.28
C ILE A 78 -2.57 -4.52 10.00
N HIS A 79 -2.60 -5.00 8.75
CA HIS A 79 -3.37 -6.18 8.38
C HIS A 79 -2.94 -7.41 9.19
N ASN A 80 -1.64 -7.66 9.32
CA ASN A 80 -1.15 -8.79 10.10
C ASN A 80 -1.48 -8.67 11.59
N ILE A 81 -1.31 -7.49 12.19
CA ILE A 81 -1.67 -7.23 13.59
C ILE A 81 -3.18 -7.44 13.80
N ALA A 82 -4.00 -6.92 12.89
CA ALA A 82 -5.45 -7.10 12.94
C ALA A 82 -5.81 -8.59 12.85
N LYS A 83 -5.23 -9.32 11.89
CA LYS A 83 -5.47 -10.76 11.71
C LYS A 83 -5.09 -11.58 12.94
N GLU A 84 -3.96 -11.27 13.58
CA GLU A 84 -3.54 -11.90 14.82
C GLU A 84 -4.49 -11.60 15.98
N ALA A 85 -4.93 -10.34 16.12
CA ALA A 85 -5.89 -9.94 17.14
C ALA A 85 -7.25 -10.62 16.96
N THR A 86 -7.76 -10.65 15.73
CA THR A 86 -9.01 -11.33 15.35
C THR A 86 -8.96 -12.80 15.77
N ARG A 87 -7.88 -13.51 15.44
CA ARG A 87 -7.65 -14.91 15.85
C ARG A 87 -7.55 -15.07 17.37
N LYS A 88 -6.83 -14.17 18.05
CA LYS A 88 -6.60 -14.23 19.50
C LYS A 88 -7.87 -14.10 20.33
N TYR A 89 -8.80 -13.26 19.88
CA TYR A 89 -10.04 -12.98 20.61
C TYR A 89 -11.26 -13.72 20.05
N GLY A 90 -11.08 -14.61 19.06
CA GLY A 90 -12.19 -15.34 18.45
C GLY A 90 -13.19 -14.43 17.74
N ILE A 91 -12.74 -13.29 17.22
CA ILE A 91 -13.57 -12.38 16.44
C ILE A 91 -13.69 -12.99 15.04
N GLU A 92 -14.89 -13.07 14.49
CA GLU A 92 -15.08 -13.47 13.09
C GLU A 92 -14.70 -12.29 12.18
N GLU A 93 -13.97 -12.57 11.10
CA GLU A 93 -13.66 -11.55 10.11
C GLU A 93 -14.96 -11.08 9.45
N VAL A 94 -15.31 -9.81 9.68
CA VAL A 94 -16.43 -9.17 8.96
C VAL A 94 -16.01 -8.98 7.52
N ASN A 95 -16.44 -9.87 6.63
CA ASN A 95 -16.22 -9.75 5.21
C ASN A 95 -17.07 -8.59 4.66
N GLN A 96 -16.46 -7.43 4.42
CA GLN A 96 -17.14 -6.29 3.79
C GLN A 96 -17.58 -6.56 2.34
N SER A 97 -17.17 -7.69 1.75
CA SER A 97 -17.70 -8.21 0.49
C SER A 97 -19.19 -8.58 0.54
N GLU A 98 -19.80 -8.63 1.73
CA GLU A 98 -21.24 -8.90 1.88
C GLU A 98 -22.14 -7.66 1.73
N LYS A 99 -21.59 -6.43 1.75
CA LYS A 99 -22.41 -5.22 1.66
C LYS A 99 -22.82 -4.80 0.24
N GLN A 100 -22.33 -5.47 -0.79
CA GLN A 100 -23.03 -5.52 -2.06
C GLN A 100 -23.72 -6.87 -2.15
N GLU A 101 -25.01 -6.87 -1.84
CA GLU A 101 -25.91 -7.96 -2.19
C GLU A 101 -25.92 -8.07 -3.72
N ASN A 102 -25.00 -8.88 -4.27
CA ASN A 102 -25.02 -9.19 -5.68
C ASN A 102 -26.32 -9.96 -5.93
N LYS A 103 -27.19 -9.49 -6.82
CA LYS A 103 -28.48 -10.15 -7.14
C LYS A 103 -28.32 -11.65 -7.44
N ILE A 104 -27.15 -12.07 -7.93
CA ILE A 104 -26.81 -13.49 -8.14
C ILE A 104 -26.67 -14.24 -6.81
N LYS A 105 -26.03 -13.66 -5.79
CA LYS A 105 -25.93 -14.25 -4.44
C LYS A 105 -27.31 -14.38 -3.80
N THR A 106 -28.16 -13.35 -3.92
CA THR A 106 -29.56 -13.41 -3.46
C THR A 106 -30.33 -14.51 -4.19
N LEU A 107 -30.14 -14.68 -5.50
CA LEU A 107 -30.79 -15.74 -6.27
C LEU A 107 -30.31 -17.13 -5.80
N ALA A 108 -29.02 -17.34 -5.66
CA ALA A 108 -28.45 -18.60 -5.17
C ALA A 108 -28.97 -18.97 -3.77
N ALA A 109 -29.11 -17.99 -2.87
CA ALA A 109 -29.64 -18.21 -1.53
C ALA A 109 -31.10 -18.72 -1.50
N HIS A 110 -31.91 -18.46 -2.54
CA HIS A 110 -33.27 -19.04 -2.62
C HIS A 110 -33.27 -20.54 -2.96
N PHE A 111 -32.15 -21.07 -3.43
CA PHE A 111 -31.95 -22.48 -3.76
C PHE A 111 -30.99 -23.18 -2.78
N GLU A 112 -30.64 -22.53 -1.66
CA GLU A 112 -29.87 -23.17 -0.59
C GLU A 112 -30.68 -24.34 0.00
N GLY A 113 -30.20 -25.56 -0.23
CA GLY A 113 -30.84 -26.81 0.21
C GLY A 113 -31.26 -27.73 -0.94
N GLU A 114 -31.25 -27.24 -2.18
CA GLU A 114 -31.43 -28.06 -3.36
C GLU A 114 -30.08 -28.69 -3.78
N GLU A 115 -30.11 -29.97 -4.15
CA GLU A 115 -28.95 -30.63 -4.75
C GLU A 115 -28.96 -30.41 -6.26
N PHE A 116 -27.91 -29.78 -6.78
CA PHE A 116 -27.69 -29.63 -8.22
C PHE A 116 -26.69 -30.68 -8.69
N THR A 117 -27.03 -31.37 -9.77
CA THR A 117 -26.10 -32.26 -10.45
C THR A 117 -25.13 -31.45 -11.33
N ASP A 118 -24.04 -32.09 -11.77
CA ASP A 118 -23.10 -31.47 -12.71
C ASP A 118 -23.79 -31.06 -14.03
N GLU A 119 -24.80 -31.82 -14.47
CA GLU A 119 -25.61 -31.53 -15.66
C GLU A 119 -26.47 -30.27 -15.45
N ASP A 120 -27.09 -30.12 -14.28
CA ASP A 120 -27.88 -28.92 -13.94
C ASP A 120 -27.01 -27.65 -13.94
N VAL A 121 -25.79 -27.76 -13.42
CA VAL A 121 -24.82 -26.64 -13.41
C VAL A 121 -24.40 -26.28 -14.83
N GLU A 122 -24.14 -27.28 -15.68
CA GLU A 122 -23.79 -27.06 -17.09
C GLU A 122 -24.92 -26.34 -17.86
N ASP A 123 -26.17 -26.74 -17.63
CA ASP A 123 -27.35 -26.11 -18.25
C ASP A 123 -27.52 -24.65 -17.80
N ILE A 124 -27.31 -24.36 -16.52
CA ILE A 124 -27.33 -22.98 -16.00
C ILE A 124 -26.26 -22.13 -16.68
N GLU A 125 -25.04 -22.65 -16.82
CA GLU A 125 -23.97 -21.93 -17.52
C GLU A 125 -24.31 -21.66 -18.99
N ASN A 126 -24.83 -22.66 -19.69
CA ASN A 126 -25.22 -22.56 -21.09
C ASN A 126 -26.31 -21.51 -21.30
N PHE A 127 -27.29 -21.46 -20.39
CA PHE A 127 -28.33 -20.45 -20.42
C PHE A 127 -27.79 -19.04 -20.15
N ILE A 128 -26.89 -18.87 -19.18
CA ILE A 128 -26.24 -17.57 -18.92
C ILE A 128 -25.46 -17.10 -20.16
N LYS A 129 -24.68 -17.99 -20.79
CA LYS A 129 -23.93 -17.70 -22.04
C LYS A 129 -24.88 -17.27 -23.16
N PHE A 130 -26.03 -17.93 -23.31
CA PHE A 130 -27.07 -17.54 -24.26
C PHE A 130 -27.63 -16.13 -24.00
N ILE A 131 -28.01 -15.81 -22.76
CA ILE A 131 -28.51 -14.49 -22.40
C ILE A 131 -27.47 -13.39 -22.67
N ILE A 132 -26.20 -13.65 -22.36
CA ILE A 132 -25.10 -12.71 -22.65
C ILE A 132 -24.95 -12.48 -24.15
N SER A 133 -25.06 -13.54 -24.97
CA SER A 133 -24.98 -13.42 -26.43
C SER A 133 -26.12 -12.58 -27.04
N LYS A 134 -27.33 -12.65 -26.46
CA LYS A 134 -28.49 -11.86 -26.89
C LYS A 134 -28.35 -10.38 -26.57
N LYS A 135 -27.69 -10.02 -25.47
CA LYS A 135 -27.46 -8.61 -25.07
C LYS A 135 -26.39 -7.90 -25.91
N LYS A 136 -25.58 -8.64 -26.67
CA LYS A 136 -24.51 -8.10 -27.53
C LYS A 136 -24.96 -7.87 -28.98
N LYS A 137 -26.24 -8.06 -29.30
CA LYS A 137 -26.90 -7.69 -30.55
C LYS A 137 -27.79 -6.48 -30.31
#